data_AF-A0A316SKV0-F1
#
_entry.id   AF-A0A316SKV0-F1
#
_cell.length_a   1.000
_cell.length_b   1.000
_cell.length_c   1.000
_cell.angle_alpha   90.00
_cell.angle_beta   90.00
_cell.angle_gamma   90.00
#
_symmetry.space_group_name_H-M   'P 1'
#
loop_
_entity.id
_entity.type
_entity.pdbx_description
1 polymer ?
#
loop_
_entity_poly.entity_id
_entity_poly.type
_entity_poly.pdbx_seq_one_letter_code
_entity_poly.pdbx_strand_id
1 'polypeptide(L)'
;MATFHNVPKFYPIDHDIELSIDVLWLVSYKELESKLSNTANCTNKRIIQILGERMDSNYSNLSLVLIDPHKLLRPAYLQDPFINKMSLSLTTSDKTFESWFYQMKAGKDYPWTALGYTYDWGNSGDVYGLSEFILRKGDTYHVVDTITIDKFISSGCKVKY
;
A
#
# COMPACT_ATOMS: atom_id res chain seq x y z
N MET A 1 5.26 4.95 -5.43
CA MET A 1 4.37 4.16 -4.54
C MET A 1 3.48 5.11 -3.75
N ALA A 2 2.39 4.63 -3.16
CA ALA A 2 1.55 5.42 -2.26
C ALA A 2 1.38 4.72 -0.90
N THR A 3 1.25 5.49 0.17
CA THR A 3 0.91 5.01 1.51
C THR A 3 -0.16 5.91 2.15
N PHE A 4 -1.10 5.32 2.87
CA PHE A 4 -2.20 6.01 3.56
C PHE A 4 -1.94 5.99 5.06
N HIS A 5 -2.09 7.13 5.74
CA HIS A 5 -1.72 7.25 7.16
C HIS A 5 -2.38 8.43 7.88
N ASN A 6 -2.24 8.43 9.21
CA ASN A 6 -2.74 9.50 10.11
C ASN A 6 -1.62 10.36 10.72
N VAL A 7 -0.39 10.25 10.19
CA VAL A 7 0.80 10.87 10.79
C VAL A 7 1.64 11.66 9.78
N PRO A 8 1.07 12.69 9.12
CA PRO A 8 1.75 13.44 8.03
C PRO A 8 3.08 14.08 8.43
N LYS A 9 3.29 14.38 9.71
CA LYS A 9 4.56 14.93 10.21
C LYS A 9 5.78 14.04 9.96
N PHE A 10 5.59 12.73 9.72
CA PHE A 10 6.68 11.79 9.40
C PHE A 10 6.92 11.62 7.89
N TYR A 11 6.15 12.33 7.06
CA TYR A 11 6.28 12.35 5.61
C TYR A 11 6.51 13.79 5.13
N PRO A 12 7.63 14.43 5.49
CA PRO A 12 7.93 15.76 4.97
C PRO A 12 8.26 15.69 3.47
N ILE A 13 7.60 16.54 2.68
CA ILE A 13 7.78 16.63 1.22
C ILE A 13 9.23 16.96 0.87
N ASP A 14 9.76 16.37 -0.21
CA ASP A 14 11.12 16.55 -0.74
C ASP A 14 12.24 16.09 0.22
N HIS A 15 11.97 15.09 1.05
CA HIS A 15 12.97 14.51 1.97
C HIS A 15 13.17 13.02 1.74
N ASP A 16 14.42 12.60 1.92
CA ASP A 16 14.78 11.19 2.07
C ASP A 16 14.62 10.77 3.54
N ILE A 17 13.89 9.68 3.75
CA ILE A 17 13.57 9.16 5.08
C ILE A 17 14.12 7.74 5.19
N GLU A 18 14.87 7.48 6.25
CA GLU A 18 15.18 6.10 6.68
C GLU A 18 14.00 5.57 7.51
N LEU A 19 13.47 4.41 7.13
CA LEU A 19 12.31 3.84 7.79
C LEU A 19 12.67 3.34 9.20
N SER A 20 12.04 3.92 10.23
CA SER A 20 12.31 3.60 11.64
C SER A 20 11.37 2.56 12.24
N ILE A 21 10.21 2.32 11.61
CA ILE A 21 9.24 1.28 11.97
C ILE A 21 9.56 -0.04 11.25
N ASP A 22 8.97 -1.16 11.70
CA ASP A 22 9.28 -2.50 11.18
C ASP A 22 9.02 -2.63 9.67
N VAL A 23 7.83 -2.18 9.23
CA VAL A 23 7.42 -2.19 7.83
C VAL A 23 6.64 -0.94 7.47
N LEU A 24 6.86 -0.44 6.25
CA LEU A 24 6.00 0.56 5.62
C LEU A 24 5.13 -0.12 4.58
N TRP A 25 3.81 -0.07 4.76
CA TRP A 25 2.85 -0.62 3.81
C TRP A 25 2.60 0.33 2.66
N LEU A 26 2.62 -0.20 1.43
CA LEU A 26 2.61 0.57 0.20
C LEU A 26 1.69 -0.09 -0.83
N VAL A 27 1.07 0.73 -1.66
CA VAL A 27 0.30 0.30 -2.83
C VAL A 27 0.80 0.97 -4.10
N SER A 28 0.51 0.34 -5.25
CA SER A 28 0.77 0.94 -6.55
C SER A 28 -0.08 2.20 -6.76
N TYR A 29 0.57 3.36 -6.84
CA TYR A 29 -0.13 4.62 -7.10
C TYR A 29 -0.75 4.67 -8.50
N LYS A 30 -0.10 4.10 -9.53
CA LYS A 30 -0.64 4.11 -10.89
C LYS A 30 -1.88 3.24 -11.04
N GLU A 31 -1.95 2.11 -10.33
CA GLU A 31 -3.19 1.32 -10.26
C GLU A 31 -4.28 2.09 -9.49
N LEU A 32 -3.94 2.74 -8.38
CA LEU A 32 -4.87 3.57 -7.59
C LEU A 32 -5.47 4.68 -8.47
N GLU A 33 -4.63 5.46 -9.13
CA GLU A 33 -5.01 6.53 -10.05
C GLU A 33 -5.90 5.98 -11.18
N SER A 34 -5.53 4.86 -11.80
CA SER A 34 -6.31 4.25 -12.88
C SER A 34 -7.68 3.74 -12.42
N LYS A 35 -7.79 3.20 -11.20
CA LYS A 35 -9.06 2.64 -10.70
C LYS A 35 -9.99 3.71 -10.12
N LEU A 36 -9.44 4.85 -9.71
CA LEU A 36 -10.19 5.99 -9.17
C LEU A 36 -10.38 7.14 -10.16
N SER A 37 -9.87 7.04 -11.40
CA SER A 37 -9.91 8.13 -12.39
C SER A 37 -11.31 8.54 -12.83
N ASN A 38 -12.33 7.70 -12.60
CA ASN A 38 -13.73 8.09 -12.76
C ASN A 38 -14.16 8.88 -11.51
N THR A 39 -14.65 10.11 -11.69
CA THR A 39 -15.06 10.99 -10.56
C THR A 39 -16.13 10.35 -9.67
N ALA A 40 -16.99 9.48 -10.21
CA ALA A 40 -17.97 8.73 -9.42
C ALA A 40 -17.30 7.75 -8.42
N ASN A 41 -16.09 7.28 -8.74
CA ASN A 41 -15.29 6.40 -7.89
C ASN A 41 -14.35 7.17 -6.97
N CYS A 42 -14.20 8.48 -7.13
CA CYS A 42 -13.30 9.26 -6.29
C CYS A 42 -14.00 9.72 -5.00
N THR A 43 -14.19 8.78 -4.07
CA THR A 43 -14.82 9.04 -2.77
C THR A 43 -14.05 8.34 -1.64
N ASN A 44 -14.18 8.82 -0.40
CA ASN A 44 -13.54 8.18 0.76
C ASN A 44 -13.97 6.72 0.92
N LYS A 45 -15.27 6.42 0.74
CA LYS A 45 -15.79 5.05 0.80
C LYS A 45 -15.09 4.15 -0.23
N ARG A 46 -14.91 4.63 -1.45
CA ARG A 46 -14.27 3.85 -2.52
C ARG A 46 -12.78 3.64 -2.28
N ILE A 47 -12.09 4.63 -1.69
CA ILE A 47 -10.69 4.51 -1.26
C ILE A 47 -10.56 3.43 -0.18
N ILE A 48 -11.44 3.39 0.82
CA ILE A 48 -11.43 2.34 1.85
C ILE A 48 -11.67 0.96 1.20
N GLN A 49 -12.66 0.88 0.30
CA GLN A 49 -12.98 -0.36 -0.43
C GLN A 49 -11.78 -0.92 -1.19
N ILE A 50 -11.14 -0.09 -2.03
CA ILE A 50 -10.06 -0.54 -2.89
C ILE A 50 -8.79 -0.90 -2.11
N LEU A 51 -8.59 -0.30 -0.92
CA LEU A 51 -7.52 -0.66 -0.01
C LEU A 51 -7.81 -1.94 0.80
N GLY A 52 -9.02 -2.50 0.68
CA GLY A 52 -9.46 -3.64 1.49
C GLY A 52 -9.61 -3.31 2.97
N GLU A 53 -9.67 -2.03 3.30
CA GLU A 53 -9.67 -1.52 4.67
C GLU A 53 -11.04 -1.69 5.34
N ARG A 54 -11.04 -1.60 6.68
CA ARG A 54 -12.28 -1.65 7.46
C ARG A 54 -13.14 -0.43 7.19
N MET A 55 -14.47 -0.56 7.28
CA MET A 55 -15.41 0.53 6.95
C MET A 55 -15.23 1.78 7.83
N ASP A 56 -14.69 1.62 9.03
CA ASP A 56 -14.38 2.69 9.98
C ASP A 56 -12.95 3.25 9.86
N SER A 57 -12.14 2.74 8.91
CA SER A 57 -10.82 3.30 8.62
C SER A 57 -10.94 4.77 8.20
N ASN A 58 -10.09 5.61 8.80
CA ASN A 58 -10.23 7.06 8.74
C ASN A 58 -8.91 7.76 8.37
N TYR A 59 -8.20 7.22 7.36
CA TYR A 59 -6.94 7.81 6.90
C TYR A 59 -7.09 9.30 6.59
N SER A 60 -6.24 10.13 7.19
CA SER A 60 -6.27 11.58 7.01
C SER A 60 -5.45 12.03 5.80
N ASN A 61 -4.42 11.25 5.43
CA ASN A 61 -3.45 11.62 4.42
C ASN A 61 -3.06 10.44 3.52
N LEU A 62 -2.63 10.80 2.31
CA LEU A 62 -1.89 9.95 1.39
C LEU A 62 -0.53 10.62 1.16
N SER A 63 0.53 9.82 1.17
CA SER A 63 1.86 10.25 0.73
C SER A 63 2.33 9.45 -0.47
N LEU A 64 2.90 10.15 -1.45
CA LEU A 64 3.60 9.55 -2.58
C LEU A 64 5.07 9.45 -2.27
N VAL A 65 5.64 8.29 -2.56
CA VAL A 65 7.04 8.01 -2.27
C VAL A 65 7.75 7.35 -3.45
N LEU A 66 9.01 7.72 -3.67
CA LEU A 66 9.93 7.01 -4.57
C LEU A 66 10.79 6.05 -3.75
N ILE A 67 10.91 4.83 -4.25
CA ILE A 67 11.63 3.74 -3.60
C ILE A 67 12.36 2.98 -4.70
N ASP A 68 13.59 2.56 -4.42
CA ASP A 68 14.28 1.59 -5.26
C ASP A 68 13.45 0.28 -5.31
N PRO A 69 12.97 -0.15 -6.49
CA PRO A 69 12.13 -1.34 -6.59
C PRO A 69 12.82 -2.63 -6.11
N HIS A 70 14.15 -2.68 -6.08
CA HIS A 70 14.90 -3.82 -5.53
C HIS A 70 14.83 -3.93 -4.00
N LYS A 71 14.43 -2.85 -3.31
CA LYS A 71 14.21 -2.85 -1.85
C LYS A 71 12.77 -3.23 -1.47
N LEU A 72 11.86 -3.27 -2.43
CA LEU A 72 10.48 -3.64 -2.18
C LEU A 72 10.33 -5.15 -2.10
N LEU A 73 9.46 -5.58 -1.19
CA LEU A 73 8.97 -6.96 -1.13
C LEU A 73 7.46 -6.96 -1.31
N ARG A 74 6.92 -8.00 -1.93
CA ARG A 74 5.49 -8.28 -1.85
C ARG A 74 5.21 -8.92 -0.49
N PRO A 75 4.22 -8.44 0.29
CA PRO A 75 3.75 -9.13 1.48
C PRO A 75 2.90 -10.33 1.02
N ALA A 76 3.55 -11.36 0.49
CA ALA A 76 2.87 -12.48 -0.16
C ALA A 76 3.69 -13.76 -0.08
N TYR A 77 3.08 -14.88 -0.47
CA TYR A 77 3.77 -16.17 -0.56
C TYR A 77 5.00 -16.15 -1.48
N LEU A 78 4.97 -15.28 -2.50
CA LEU A 78 6.11 -15.00 -3.36
C LEU A 78 6.49 -13.52 -3.16
N GLN A 79 7.66 -13.26 -2.60
CA GLN A 79 8.08 -11.94 -2.14
C GLN A 79 8.66 -11.05 -3.25
N ASP A 80 9.10 -11.65 -4.36
CA ASP A 80 9.78 -10.92 -5.44
C ASP A 80 8.77 -10.01 -6.18
N PRO A 81 8.97 -8.67 -6.19
CA PRO A 81 8.06 -7.75 -6.86
C PRO A 81 8.13 -7.81 -8.40
N PHE A 82 9.18 -8.40 -8.97
CA PHE A 82 9.38 -8.49 -10.42
C PHE A 82 8.72 -9.72 -11.05
N ILE A 83 8.21 -10.65 -10.25
CA ILE A 83 7.52 -11.85 -10.71
C ILE A 83 6.00 -11.61 -10.77
N ASN A 84 5.43 -11.77 -11.96
CA ASN A 84 4.01 -11.55 -12.25
C ASN A 84 3.10 -12.77 -11.95
N LYS A 85 3.64 -13.81 -11.31
CA LYS A 85 2.92 -15.03 -10.94
C LYS A 85 2.99 -15.25 -9.43
N MET A 86 1.83 -15.43 -8.81
CA MET A 86 1.74 -15.71 -7.37
C MET A 86 1.75 -17.22 -7.09
N SER A 87 2.30 -17.59 -5.92
CA SER A 87 2.28 -18.94 -5.37
C SER A 87 1.20 -19.07 -4.29
N LEU A 88 0.75 -20.30 -4.01
CA LEU A 88 -0.10 -20.63 -2.86
C LEU A 88 0.69 -21.20 -1.68
N SER A 89 2.00 -21.39 -1.85
CA SER A 89 2.94 -21.82 -0.83
C SER A 89 4.05 -20.79 -0.68
N LEU A 90 4.51 -20.58 0.57
CA LEU A 90 5.57 -19.62 0.85
C LEU A 90 6.87 -20.09 0.20
N THR A 91 7.46 -19.21 -0.62
CA THR A 91 8.67 -19.46 -1.41
C THR A 91 9.73 -18.46 -0.99
N THR A 92 10.30 -18.65 0.20
CA THR A 92 11.42 -17.82 0.68
C THR A 92 12.45 -18.68 1.40
N SER A 93 13.72 -18.30 1.27
CA SER A 93 14.81 -18.80 2.12
C SER A 93 15.12 -17.82 3.27
N ASP A 94 14.53 -16.62 3.26
CA ASP A 94 14.67 -15.62 4.31
C ASP A 94 13.81 -16.01 5.53
N LYS A 95 14.48 -16.49 6.58
CA LYS A 95 13.84 -16.91 7.83
C LYS A 95 13.23 -15.75 8.62
N THR A 96 13.76 -14.53 8.46
CA THR A 96 13.18 -13.32 9.06
C THR A 96 11.87 -12.98 8.37
N PHE A 97 11.83 -13.00 7.04
CA PHE A 97 10.58 -12.82 6.29
C PHE A 97 9.55 -13.90 6.62
N GLU A 98 9.97 -15.17 6.65
CA GLU A 98 9.08 -16.30 6.97
C GLU A 98 8.42 -16.13 8.35
N SER A 99 9.21 -15.76 9.36
CA SER A 99 8.71 -15.53 10.72
C SER A 99 7.71 -14.36 10.76
N TRP A 100 8.07 -13.24 10.14
CA TRP A 100 7.20 -12.06 10.03
C TRP A 100 5.89 -12.39 9.29
N PHE A 101 5.97 -13.15 8.20
CA PHE A 101 4.83 -13.54 7.37
C PHE A 101 3.82 -14.36 8.17
N TYR A 102 4.28 -15.38 8.90
CA TYR A 102 3.37 -16.21 9.70
C TYR A 102 2.82 -15.48 10.92
N GLN A 103 3.60 -14.58 11.55
CA GLN A 103 3.10 -13.71 12.62
C GLN A 103 1.99 -12.78 12.10
N MET A 104 2.21 -12.09 10.99
CA MET A 104 1.21 -11.24 10.36
C MET A 104 -0.05 -12.03 9.98
N LYS A 105 0.10 -13.29 9.53
CA LYS A 105 -1.03 -14.12 9.09
C LYS A 105 -1.88 -14.61 10.27
N ALA A 106 -1.23 -14.83 11.41
CA ALA A 106 -1.92 -15.14 12.66
C ALA A 106 -2.60 -13.89 13.26
N GLY A 107 -1.99 -12.71 13.07
CA GLY A 107 -2.59 -11.42 13.37
C GLY A 107 -3.84 -11.17 12.53
N LYS A 108 -4.89 -10.63 13.14
CA LYS A 108 -6.15 -10.27 12.46
C LYS A 108 -6.34 -8.76 12.36
N ASP A 109 -5.26 -8.01 12.58
CA ASP A 109 -5.31 -6.57 12.78
C ASP A 109 -5.31 -5.79 11.47
N TYR A 110 -4.74 -6.36 10.40
CA TYR A 110 -4.71 -5.76 9.06
C TYR A 110 -5.40 -6.68 8.03
N PRO A 111 -6.25 -6.14 7.14
CA PRO A 111 -6.96 -6.93 6.12
C PRO A 111 -6.01 -7.34 4.98
N TRP A 112 -5.21 -8.37 5.25
CA TRP A 112 -4.13 -8.82 4.39
C TRP A 112 -4.47 -10.13 3.65
N THR A 113 -4.29 -10.15 2.33
CA THR A 113 -4.60 -11.33 1.49
C THR A 113 -3.49 -12.38 1.45
N ALA A 114 -2.25 -12.00 1.77
CA ALA A 114 -1.04 -12.79 1.52
C ALA A 114 -0.81 -13.15 0.03
N LEU A 115 -1.50 -12.47 -0.89
CA LEU A 115 -1.38 -12.65 -2.34
C LEU A 115 -0.74 -11.44 -3.04
N GLY A 116 -0.30 -10.45 -2.25
CA GLY A 116 0.38 -9.25 -2.72
C GLY A 116 -0.55 -8.24 -3.40
N TYR A 117 -1.83 -8.24 -3.02
CA TYR A 117 -2.81 -7.25 -3.45
C TYR A 117 -3.89 -7.02 -2.38
N THR A 118 -4.42 -5.80 -2.30
CA THR A 118 -5.52 -5.44 -1.38
C THR A 118 -6.83 -6.07 -1.85
N TYR A 119 -7.67 -6.55 -0.93
CA TYR A 119 -8.97 -7.12 -1.30
C TYR A 119 -10.04 -6.04 -1.51
N ASP A 120 -10.46 -5.78 -2.75
CA ASP A 120 -11.49 -4.81 -3.05
C ASP A 120 -12.91 -5.33 -2.77
N TRP A 121 -13.39 -5.13 -1.54
CA TRP A 121 -14.74 -5.54 -1.16
C TRP A 121 -15.85 -4.67 -1.74
N GLY A 122 -15.51 -3.57 -2.42
CA GLY A 122 -16.47 -2.70 -3.12
C GLY A 122 -16.81 -3.13 -4.53
N ASN A 123 -16.06 -4.09 -5.10
CA ASN A 123 -16.23 -4.56 -6.46
C ASN A 123 -16.56 -6.06 -6.48
N SER A 124 -17.81 -6.39 -6.83
CA SER A 124 -18.29 -7.79 -6.86
C SER A 124 -17.82 -8.58 -8.08
N GLY A 125 -17.33 -7.92 -9.14
CA GLY A 125 -16.87 -8.57 -10.36
C GLY A 125 -15.37 -8.85 -10.39
N ASP A 126 -14.59 -8.05 -9.67
CA ASP A 126 -13.14 -8.20 -9.55
C ASP A 126 -12.68 -7.71 -8.17
N VAL A 127 -12.35 -8.67 -7.30
CA VAL A 127 -11.92 -8.41 -5.92
C VAL A 127 -10.45 -7.98 -5.83
N TYR A 128 -9.73 -7.92 -6.95
CA TYR A 128 -8.38 -7.38 -6.96
C TYR A 128 -8.45 -5.86 -6.77
N GLY A 129 -7.89 -5.36 -5.67
CA GLY A 129 -7.74 -3.93 -5.40
C GLY A 129 -6.48 -3.37 -6.06
N LEU A 130 -5.38 -3.30 -5.31
CA LEU A 130 -4.11 -2.72 -5.71
C LEU A 130 -2.99 -3.68 -5.37
N SER A 131 -1.94 -3.74 -6.19
CA SER A 131 -0.69 -4.40 -5.84
C SER A 131 -0.13 -3.80 -4.55
N GLU A 132 0.19 -4.68 -3.60
CA GLU A 132 0.73 -4.36 -2.28
C GLU A 132 2.22 -4.65 -2.20
N PHE A 133 2.91 -3.81 -1.44
CA PHE A 133 4.33 -3.88 -1.22
C PHE A 133 4.65 -3.47 0.22
N ILE A 134 5.80 -3.91 0.70
CA ILE A 134 6.37 -3.47 1.96
C ILE A 134 7.82 -3.01 1.72
N LEU A 135 8.22 -1.99 2.49
CA LEU A 135 9.61 -1.60 2.68
C LEU A 135 10.01 -1.95 4.13
N ARG A 136 11.24 -2.43 4.34
CA ARG A 136 11.72 -2.87 5.66
C ARG A 136 12.42 -1.77 6.41
N LYS A 137 12.43 -1.88 7.75
CA LYS A 137 13.18 -0.99 8.63
C LYS A 137 14.63 -0.82 8.17
N GLY A 138 15.14 0.40 8.19
CA GLY A 138 16.51 0.75 7.78
C GLY A 138 16.66 1.02 6.28
N ASP A 139 15.67 0.69 5.45
CA ASP A 139 15.64 1.13 4.06
C ASP A 139 15.20 2.60 3.95
N THR A 140 15.54 3.20 2.82
CA THR A 140 15.25 4.61 2.52
C THR A 140 14.19 4.77 1.45
N TYR A 141 13.42 5.85 1.56
CA TYR A 141 12.46 6.30 0.56
C TYR A 141 12.43 7.82 0.48
N HIS A 142 12.08 8.35 -0.69
CA HIS A 142 11.93 9.79 -0.92
C HIS A 142 10.45 10.18 -0.91
N VAL A 143 10.06 11.18 -0.14
CA VAL A 143 8.67 11.68 -0.11
C VAL A 143 8.46 12.73 -1.18
N VAL A 144 7.60 12.43 -2.16
CA VAL A 144 7.29 13.32 -3.30
C VAL A 144 6.19 14.31 -2.94
N ASP A 145 5.14 13.85 -2.27
CA ASP A 145 4.03 14.70 -1.86
C ASP A 145 3.31 14.05 -0.68
N THR A 146 2.66 14.88 0.13
CA THR A 146 1.78 14.49 1.24
C THR A 146 0.53 15.34 1.21
N ILE A 147 -0.58 14.72 0.83
CA ILE A 147 -1.86 15.38 0.59
C ILE A 147 -2.92 14.86 1.58
N THR A 148 -3.89 15.69 1.94
CA THR A 148 -5.04 15.22 2.72
C THR A 148 -5.98 14.42 1.82
N ILE A 149 -6.71 13.46 2.39
CA ILE A 149 -7.69 12.67 1.61
C ILE A 149 -8.75 13.57 0.97
N ASP A 150 -9.22 14.61 1.65
CA ASP A 150 -10.16 15.58 1.07
C ASP A 150 -9.59 16.29 -0.16
N LYS A 151 -8.32 16.73 -0.10
CA LYS A 151 -7.66 17.36 -1.24
C LYS A 151 -7.46 16.36 -2.37
N PHE A 152 -7.05 15.13 -2.07
CA PHE A 152 -6.93 14.06 -3.05
C PHE A 152 -8.29 13.77 -3.73
N ILE A 153 -9.38 13.72 -2.99
CA ILE A 153 -10.73 13.56 -3.54
C ILE A 153 -11.10 14.75 -4.43
N SER A 154 -10.91 15.98 -3.94
CA SER A 154 -11.23 17.20 -4.69
C SER A 154 -10.44 17.35 -5.99
N SER A 155 -9.26 16.72 -6.08
CA SER A 155 -8.42 16.68 -7.27
C SER A 155 -8.88 15.65 -8.33
N GLY A 156 -9.94 14.88 -8.03
CA GLY A 156 -10.34 13.74 -8.85
C GLY A 156 -9.42 12.54 -8.69
N CYS A 157 -8.88 12.34 -7.47
CA CYS A 157 -8.01 11.23 -7.10
C CYS A 157 -6.71 11.20 -7.90
N LYS A 158 -6.12 12.39 -8.09
CA LYS A 158 -4.86 12.61 -8.80
C LYS A 158 -3.96 13.56 -8.03
N VAL A 159 -2.78 13.08 -7.68
CA VAL A 159 -1.70 13.93 -7.19
C VAL A 159 -0.95 14.48 -8.39
N LYS A 160 -0.72 15.80 -8.41
CA LYS A 160 0.11 16.44 -9.42
C LYS A 160 1.55 16.43 -8.93
N TYR A 161 2.41 15.64 -9.55
CA TYR A 161 3.85 15.56 -9.30
C TYR A 161 4.59 15.36 -10.61
#